data_AF-A0A0B6YV21-F1
#
_entry.id   AF-A0A0B6YV21-F1
#
_cell.length_a   1.000
_cell.length_b   1.000
_cell.length_c   1.000
_cell.angle_alpha   90.00
_cell.angle_beta   90.00
_cell.angle_gamma   90.00
#
_symmetry.space_group_name_H-M   'P 1'
#
loop_
_entity.id
_entity.type
_entity.pdbx_description
1 polymer ?
#
loop_
_entity_poly.entity_id
_entity_poly.type
_entity_poly.pdbx_seq_one_letter_code
_entity_poly.pdbx_strand_id
1 'polypeptide(L)'
;EDVLIYLNSIKSYFYNDDTFNFNYGQAKAAVGNFKEAEEIFLLIQNERMKSDYTLLSWLARTYIMNRKARLAWELYLKMETSGESFSLLQLIANDCYKMGQFYYAAKAFDVLERLDPNPEYWEGKRGACVGVFQLIIAGSEQRETLRDVIIMLRNTSNPQIEYIIRTMKKWAKDNMVSVP
;
A
#
# COMPACT_ATOMS: atom_id res chain seq x y z
N GLU A 1 -5.17 -5.46 -25.75
CA GLU A 1 -6.58 -5.13 -26.06
C GLU A 1 -7.33 -6.39 -26.50
N ASP A 2 -6.76 -7.17 -27.41
CA ASP A 2 -7.33 -8.42 -27.95
C ASP A 2 -7.76 -9.44 -26.89
N VAL A 3 -7.00 -9.59 -25.80
CA VAL A 3 -7.33 -10.51 -24.69
C VAL A 3 -8.67 -10.14 -24.03
N LEU A 4 -8.95 -8.86 -23.83
CA LEU A 4 -10.19 -8.43 -23.18
C LEU A 4 -11.40 -8.61 -24.08
N ILE A 5 -11.26 -8.42 -25.40
CA ILE A 5 -12.33 -8.68 -26.36
C ILE A 5 -12.77 -10.14 -26.27
N TYR A 6 -11.79 -11.06 -26.28
CA TYR A 6 -12.05 -12.48 -26.11
C TYR A 6 -12.73 -12.79 -24.77
N LEU A 7 -12.13 -12.35 -23.65
CA LEU A 7 -12.67 -12.64 -22.31
C LEU A 7 -14.09 -12.08 -22.12
N ASN A 8 -14.39 -10.89 -22.64
CA ASN A 8 -15.72 -10.31 -22.60
C ASN A 8 -16.76 -11.17 -23.35
N SER A 9 -16.38 -11.76 -24.49
CA SER A 9 -17.28 -12.59 -25.30
C SER A 9 -17.70 -13.89 -24.60
N ILE A 10 -16.85 -14.41 -23.71
CA ILE A 10 -17.10 -15.67 -23.01
C ILE A 10 -17.49 -15.50 -21.53
N LYS A 11 -17.43 -14.28 -20.98
CA LYS A 11 -17.67 -13.99 -19.55
C LYS A 11 -18.98 -14.58 -19.02
N SER A 12 -20.07 -14.50 -19.79
CA SER A 12 -21.39 -14.99 -19.37
C SER A 12 -21.44 -16.50 -19.14
N TYR A 13 -20.53 -17.27 -19.76
CA TYR A 13 -20.45 -18.72 -19.58
C TYR A 13 -19.60 -19.13 -18.37
N PHE A 14 -18.68 -18.26 -17.93
CA PHE A 14 -17.65 -18.58 -16.93
C PHE A 14 -17.71 -17.70 -15.67
N TYR A 15 -18.83 -17.02 -15.43
CA TYR A 15 -18.93 -16.04 -14.33
C TYR A 15 -18.69 -16.63 -12.92
N ASN A 16 -18.91 -17.93 -12.73
CA ASN A 16 -18.63 -18.67 -11.49
C ASN A 16 -17.28 -19.41 -11.49
N ASP A 17 -16.48 -19.28 -12.56
CA ASP A 17 -15.18 -19.95 -12.65
C ASP A 17 -14.08 -19.04 -12.08
N ASP A 18 -13.47 -19.47 -10.98
CA ASP A 18 -12.47 -18.68 -10.27
C ASP A 18 -11.19 -18.46 -11.08
N THR A 19 -10.80 -19.41 -11.94
CA THR A 19 -9.60 -19.28 -12.79
C THR A 19 -9.84 -18.25 -13.90
N PHE A 20 -11.02 -18.30 -14.51
CA PHE A 20 -11.48 -17.30 -15.46
C PHE A 20 -11.53 -15.91 -14.81
N ASN A 21 -12.18 -15.80 -13.64
CA ASN A 21 -12.29 -14.53 -12.91
C ASN A 21 -10.91 -13.97 -12.56
N PHE A 22 -9.96 -14.81 -12.13
CA PHE A 22 -8.60 -14.37 -11.87
C PHE A 22 -7.91 -13.79 -13.11
N ASN A 23 -7.91 -14.52 -14.22
CA ASN A 23 -7.29 -14.07 -15.47
C ASN A 23 -7.97 -12.80 -16.02
N TYR A 24 -9.30 -12.72 -15.89
CA TYR A 24 -10.07 -11.57 -16.34
C TYR A 24 -9.82 -10.33 -15.47
N GLY A 25 -9.72 -10.49 -14.15
CA GLY A 25 -9.34 -9.44 -13.22
C GLY A 25 -7.94 -8.91 -13.52
N GLN A 26 -6.97 -9.79 -13.78
CA GLN A 26 -5.61 -9.40 -14.19
C GLN A 26 -5.61 -8.59 -15.49
N ALA A 27 -6.33 -9.05 -16.51
CA ALA A 27 -6.44 -8.34 -17.79
C ALA A 27 -7.07 -6.94 -17.62
N LYS A 28 -8.08 -6.81 -16.74
CA LYS A 28 -8.70 -5.51 -16.41
C LYS A 28 -7.74 -4.59 -15.67
N ALA A 29 -7.03 -5.11 -14.66
CA ALA A 29 -6.04 -4.33 -13.93
C ALA A 29 -4.89 -3.86 -14.84
N ALA A 30 -4.44 -4.70 -15.78
CA ALA A 30 -3.36 -4.38 -16.71
C ALA A 30 -3.69 -3.21 -17.66
N VAL A 31 -4.98 -3.00 -17.99
CA VAL A 31 -5.43 -1.85 -18.80
C VAL A 31 -5.87 -0.64 -17.95
N GLY A 32 -5.63 -0.66 -16.64
CA GLY A 32 -5.97 0.42 -15.72
C GLY A 32 -7.43 0.41 -15.23
N ASN A 33 -8.22 -0.61 -15.57
CA ASN A 33 -9.61 -0.76 -15.11
C ASN A 33 -9.66 -1.36 -13.70
N PHE A 34 -9.04 -0.69 -12.73
CA PHE A 34 -8.87 -1.18 -11.35
C PHE A 34 -10.17 -1.35 -10.59
N LYS A 35 -11.19 -0.53 -10.84
CA LYS A 35 -12.49 -0.67 -10.17
C LYS A 35 -13.16 -2.00 -10.51
N GLU A 36 -13.25 -2.33 -11.79
CA GLU A 36 -13.82 -3.60 -12.24
C GLU A 36 -12.94 -4.79 -11.83
N ALA A 37 -11.61 -4.64 -11.92
CA ALA A 37 -10.69 -5.69 -11.49
C ALA A 37 -10.90 -6.06 -10.01
N GLU A 38 -11.14 -5.07 -9.14
CA GLU A 38 -11.43 -5.30 -7.71
C GLU A 38 -12.69 -6.15 -7.54
N GLU A 39 -13.78 -5.75 -8.21
CA GLU A 39 -15.06 -6.46 -8.17
C GLU A 39 -14.89 -7.91 -8.63
N ILE A 40 -14.13 -8.14 -9.71
CA ILE A 40 -13.87 -9.48 -10.26
C ILE A 40 -13.02 -10.32 -9.31
N PHE A 41 -11.94 -9.78 -8.75
CA PHE A 41 -11.10 -10.52 -7.80
C PHE A 41 -11.88 -10.93 -6.54
N LEU A 42 -12.82 -10.11 -6.09
CA LEU A 42 -13.68 -10.40 -4.94
C LEU A 42 -14.73 -11.49 -5.22
N LEU A 43 -14.98 -11.85 -6.48
CA LEU A 43 -15.85 -12.98 -6.83
C LEU A 43 -15.17 -14.32 -6.56
N ILE A 44 -13.84 -14.38 -6.52
CA ILE A 44 -13.08 -15.63 -6.36
C ILE A 44 -13.39 -16.25 -4.98
N GLN A 45 -13.88 -17.50 -4.97
CA GLN A 45 -14.25 -18.21 -3.75
C GLN A 45 -13.23 -19.25 -3.31
N ASN A 46 -12.42 -19.78 -4.23
CA ASN A 46 -11.43 -20.81 -3.93
C ASN A 46 -10.41 -20.31 -2.91
N GLU A 47 -10.46 -20.90 -1.71
CA GLU A 47 -9.61 -20.51 -0.59
C GLU A 47 -8.11 -20.69 -0.86
N ARG A 48 -7.72 -21.69 -1.66
CA ARG A 48 -6.31 -21.87 -2.05
C ARG A 48 -5.83 -20.70 -2.90
N MET A 49 -6.66 -20.23 -3.82
CA MET A 49 -6.34 -19.05 -4.63
C MET A 49 -6.30 -17.78 -3.78
N LYS A 50 -7.21 -17.65 -2.80
CA LYS A 50 -7.26 -16.51 -1.88
C LYS A 50 -6.06 -16.42 -0.95
N SER A 51 -5.42 -17.54 -0.63
CA SER A 51 -4.14 -17.58 0.08
C SER A 51 -2.92 -17.43 -0.82
N ASP A 52 -3.08 -17.55 -2.14
CA ASP A 52 -1.96 -17.48 -3.08
C ASP A 52 -1.43 -16.05 -3.22
N TYR A 53 -0.11 -15.90 -3.09
CA TYR A 53 0.55 -14.60 -3.21
C TYR A 53 0.25 -13.89 -4.53
N THR A 54 0.06 -14.63 -5.62
CA THR A 54 -0.23 -14.05 -6.94
C THR A 54 -1.56 -13.30 -6.89
N LEU A 55 -2.63 -13.90 -6.35
CA LEU A 55 -3.90 -13.21 -6.20
C LEU A 55 -3.80 -12.04 -5.20
N LEU A 56 -3.16 -12.28 -4.05
CA LEU A 56 -3.01 -11.26 -3.02
C LEU A 56 -2.27 -10.01 -3.52
N SER A 57 -1.20 -10.17 -4.28
CA SER A 57 -0.42 -9.06 -4.85
C SER A 57 -1.22 -8.27 -5.88
N TRP A 58 -1.99 -8.94 -6.75
CA TRP A 58 -2.90 -8.26 -7.70
C TRP A 58 -4.04 -7.52 -7.00
N LEU A 59 -4.65 -8.14 -5.99
CA LEU A 59 -5.71 -7.52 -5.20
C LEU A 59 -5.19 -6.31 -4.41
N ALA A 60 -4.01 -6.43 -3.77
CA ALA A 60 -3.37 -5.33 -3.07
C ALA A 60 -3.07 -4.15 -3.99
N ARG A 61 -2.48 -4.40 -5.17
CA ARG A 61 -2.26 -3.34 -6.18
C ARG A 61 -3.56 -2.66 -6.56
N THR A 62 -4.60 -3.45 -6.81
CA THR A 62 -5.91 -2.94 -7.21
C THR A 62 -6.53 -2.05 -6.11
N TYR A 63 -6.46 -2.47 -4.84
CA TYR A 63 -6.87 -1.64 -3.71
C TYR A 63 -6.11 -0.32 -3.64
N ILE A 64 -4.78 -0.35 -3.81
CA ILE A 64 -3.96 0.86 -3.77
C ILE A 64 -4.35 1.81 -4.92
N MET A 65 -4.51 1.29 -6.14
CA MET A 65 -4.92 2.10 -7.29
C MET A 65 -6.32 2.71 -7.11
N ASN A 66 -7.23 2.01 -6.43
CA ASN A 66 -8.56 2.50 -6.06
C ASN A 66 -8.57 3.38 -4.80
N ARG A 67 -7.41 3.86 -4.31
CA ARG A 67 -7.29 4.73 -3.11
C ARG A 67 -7.73 4.06 -1.80
N LYS A 68 -7.61 2.73 -1.72
CA LYS A 68 -7.97 1.91 -0.56
C LYS A 68 -6.73 1.23 0.06
N ALA A 69 -5.63 1.96 0.24
CA ALA A 69 -4.38 1.39 0.80
C ALA A 69 -4.55 0.67 2.15
N ARG A 70 -5.54 1.06 2.96
CA ARG A 70 -5.90 0.34 4.20
C ARG A 70 -6.19 -1.14 3.94
N LEU A 71 -6.95 -1.46 2.90
CA LEU A 71 -7.31 -2.85 2.59
C LEU A 71 -6.10 -3.65 2.12
N ALA A 72 -5.19 -3.04 1.35
CA ALA A 72 -3.93 -3.67 0.98
C ALA A 72 -3.06 -3.97 2.21
N TRP A 73 -3.00 -3.04 3.16
CA TRP A 73 -2.31 -3.26 4.45
C TRP A 73 -2.93 -4.40 5.25
N GLU A 74 -4.26 -4.51 5.28
CA GLU A 74 -4.96 -5.61 5.95
C GLU A 74 -4.70 -6.98 5.30
N LEU A 75 -4.46 -7.05 3.99
CA LEU A 75 -4.01 -8.29 3.33
C LEU A 75 -2.65 -8.71 3.89
N TYR A 76 -1.69 -7.79 3.97
CA TYR A 76 -0.37 -8.06 4.54
C TYR A 76 -0.46 -8.55 5.99
N LEU A 77 -1.27 -7.90 6.83
CA LEU A 77 -1.41 -8.29 8.25
C LEU A 77 -1.99 -9.70 8.45
N LYS A 78 -2.66 -10.28 7.45
CA LYS A 78 -3.21 -11.63 7.50
C LYS A 78 -2.21 -12.70 7.03
N MET A 79 -1.09 -12.29 6.42
CA MET A 79 -0.06 -13.23 5.98
C MET A 79 0.85 -13.62 7.14
N GLU A 80 1.33 -14.85 7.10
CA GLU A 80 2.44 -15.28 7.95
C GLU A 80 3.75 -14.65 7.47
N THR A 81 4.72 -14.55 8.37
CA THR A 81 6.07 -14.07 8.03
C THR A 81 6.73 -15.03 7.04
N SER A 82 6.96 -14.56 5.82
CA SER A 82 7.48 -15.34 4.69
C SER A 82 8.12 -14.43 3.64
N GLY A 83 8.79 -15.01 2.65
CA GLY A 83 9.32 -14.23 1.51
C GLY A 83 8.21 -13.57 0.68
N GLU A 84 7.03 -14.17 0.63
CA GLU A 84 5.86 -13.62 -0.06
C GLU A 84 5.28 -12.41 0.69
N SER A 85 5.18 -12.47 2.02
CA SER A 85 4.72 -11.31 2.79
C SER A 85 5.72 -10.15 2.74
N PHE A 86 7.03 -10.43 2.67
CA PHE A 86 8.04 -9.42 2.38
C PHE A 86 7.86 -8.80 0.99
N SER A 87 7.62 -9.62 -0.04
CA SER A 87 7.37 -9.16 -1.41
C SER A 87 6.08 -8.32 -1.51
N LEU A 88 5.02 -8.71 -0.79
CA LEU A 88 3.78 -7.93 -0.72
C LEU A 88 4.02 -6.58 -0.04
N LEU A 89 4.83 -6.55 1.02
CA LEU A 89 5.17 -5.33 1.74
C LEU A 89 5.96 -4.35 0.84
N GLN A 90 6.91 -4.84 0.03
CA GLN A 90 7.59 -4.04 -0.98
C GLN A 90 6.61 -3.48 -2.03
N LEU A 91 5.66 -4.28 -2.50
CA LEU A 91 4.62 -3.82 -3.43
C LEU A 91 3.79 -2.70 -2.80
N ILE A 92 3.31 -2.88 -1.57
CA ILE A 92 2.51 -1.88 -0.85
C ILE A 92 3.32 -0.59 -0.67
N ALA A 93 4.57 -0.69 -0.24
CA ALA A 93 5.44 0.46 -0.03
C ALA A 93 5.57 1.29 -1.32
N ASN A 94 5.93 0.64 -2.43
CA ASN A 94 6.17 1.30 -3.71
C ASN A 94 4.90 1.85 -4.37
N ASP A 95 3.84 1.05 -4.44
CA ASP A 95 2.61 1.47 -5.11
C ASP A 95 1.90 2.57 -4.30
N CYS A 96 1.91 2.49 -2.96
CA CYS A 96 1.37 3.57 -2.12
C CYS A 96 2.18 4.85 -2.28
N TYR A 97 3.52 4.76 -2.34
CA TYR A 97 4.38 5.93 -2.53
C TYR A 97 4.09 6.62 -3.86
N LYS A 98 4.05 5.85 -4.96
CA LYS A 98 3.74 6.36 -6.30
C LYS A 98 2.36 7.01 -6.38
N MET A 99 1.38 6.43 -5.69
CA MET A 99 0.03 6.98 -5.65
C MET A 99 -0.10 8.17 -4.69
N GLY A 100 0.89 8.48 -3.85
CA GLY A 100 0.80 9.53 -2.84
C GLY A 100 -0.02 9.15 -1.60
N GLN A 101 -0.26 7.85 -1.39
CA GLN A 101 -0.83 7.31 -0.15
C GLN A 101 0.27 7.13 0.89
N PHE A 102 0.94 8.24 1.23
CA PHE A 102 2.22 8.22 1.91
C PHE A 102 2.18 7.59 3.31
N TYR A 103 1.05 7.63 4.02
CA TYR A 103 0.95 7.04 5.35
C TYR A 103 1.20 5.52 5.31
N TYR A 104 0.53 4.82 4.40
CA TYR A 104 0.73 3.38 4.24
C TYR A 104 2.08 3.04 3.61
N ALA A 105 2.61 3.90 2.74
CA ALA A 105 3.99 3.75 2.26
C ALA A 105 5.00 3.84 3.41
N ALA A 106 4.87 4.83 4.30
CA ALA A 106 5.75 5.02 5.45
C ALA A 106 5.69 3.82 6.40
N LYS A 107 4.49 3.31 6.69
CA LYS A 107 4.31 2.10 7.50
C LYS A 107 5.00 0.88 6.88
N ALA A 108 4.85 0.69 5.58
CA ALA A 108 5.44 -0.44 4.88
C ALA A 108 6.98 -0.35 4.88
N PHE A 109 7.54 0.81 4.57
CA PHE A 109 8.99 1.02 4.64
C PHE A 109 9.56 0.91 6.06
N ASP A 110 8.84 1.36 7.08
CA ASP A 110 9.24 1.19 8.49
C ASP A 110 9.33 -0.29 8.92
N VAL A 111 8.47 -1.14 8.37
CA VAL A 111 8.57 -2.58 8.59
C VAL A 111 9.71 -3.19 7.75
N LEU A 112 9.83 -2.81 6.47
CA LEU A 112 10.90 -3.31 5.58
C LEU A 112 12.29 -3.01 6.16
N GLU A 113 12.53 -1.79 6.62
CA GLU A 113 13.80 -1.36 7.25
C GLU A 113 14.16 -2.22 8.47
N ARG A 114 13.17 -2.66 9.26
CA ARG A 114 13.39 -3.51 10.43
C ARG A 114 13.68 -4.97 10.05
N LEU A 115 13.15 -5.42 8.91
CA LEU A 115 13.35 -6.78 8.42
C LEU A 115 14.66 -6.92 7.65
N ASP A 116 15.04 -5.91 6.90
CA ASP A 116 16.25 -5.86 6.07
C ASP A 116 16.82 -4.44 6.08
N PRO A 117 18.05 -4.22 6.59
CA PRO A 117 18.65 -2.89 6.74
C PRO A 117 19.19 -2.32 5.41
N ASN A 118 18.44 -2.48 4.32
CA ASN A 118 18.76 -1.87 3.03
C ASN A 118 18.56 -0.34 3.13
N PRO A 119 19.58 0.48 2.76
CA PRO A 119 19.48 1.94 2.77
C PRO A 119 18.28 2.52 2.00
N GLU A 120 17.83 1.86 0.93
CA GLU A 120 16.69 2.32 0.10
C GLU A 120 15.39 2.38 0.90
N TYR A 121 15.18 1.49 1.88
CA TYR A 121 13.97 1.50 2.69
C TYR A 121 13.93 2.69 3.63
N TRP A 122 15.08 3.07 4.20
CA TRP A 122 15.17 4.31 4.97
C TRP A 122 14.86 5.53 4.08
N GLU A 123 15.41 5.57 2.86
CA GLU A 123 15.15 6.68 1.93
C GLU A 123 13.68 6.78 1.56
N GLY A 124 13.03 5.64 1.25
CA GLY A 124 11.60 5.55 0.99
C GLY A 124 10.75 5.95 2.20
N LYS A 125 11.09 5.46 3.40
CA LYS A 125 10.44 5.83 4.67
C LYS A 125 10.52 7.33 4.93
N ARG A 126 11.72 7.91 4.82
CA ARG A 126 11.97 9.34 5.00
C ARG A 126 11.11 10.15 4.03
N GLY A 127 11.13 9.81 2.74
CA GLY A 127 10.33 10.46 1.71
C GLY A 127 8.82 10.39 2.01
N ALA A 128 8.34 9.21 2.40
CA ALA A 128 6.93 9.00 2.72
C ALA A 128 6.52 9.77 3.99
N CYS A 129 7.34 9.79 5.04
CA CYS A 129 7.09 10.55 6.26
C CYS A 129 6.96 12.06 5.98
N VAL A 130 7.85 12.60 5.14
CA VAL A 130 7.77 14.01 4.71
C VAL A 130 6.52 14.24 3.83
N GLY A 131 6.18 13.29 2.96
CA GLY A 131 4.96 13.33 2.15
C GLY A 131 3.69 13.36 3.00
N VAL A 132 3.60 12.54 4.06
CA VAL A 132 2.49 12.60 5.04
C VAL A 132 2.43 13.97 5.68
N PHE A 133 3.56 14.49 6.15
CA PHE A 133 3.61 15.81 6.78
C PHE A 133 3.16 16.92 5.83
N GLN A 134 3.54 16.86 4.55
CA GLN A 134 3.04 17.77 3.53
C GLN A 134 1.52 17.69 3.37
N LEU A 135 0.93 16.49 3.34
CA LEU A 135 -0.52 16.32 3.25
C LEU A 135 -1.24 16.86 4.49
N ILE A 136 -0.66 16.71 5.68
CA ILE A 136 -1.19 17.28 6.93
C ILE A 136 -1.21 18.81 6.86
N ILE A 137 -0.13 19.43 6.39
CA ILE A 137 -0.06 20.89 6.20
C ILE A 137 -1.11 21.35 5.18
N ALA A 138 -1.32 20.58 4.11
CA ALA A 138 -2.32 20.86 3.09
C ALA A 138 -3.77 20.61 3.53
N GLY A 139 -3.99 20.02 4.72
CA GLY A 139 -5.32 19.66 5.22
C GLY A 139 -5.93 18.41 4.55
N SER A 140 -5.15 17.66 3.79
CA SER A 140 -5.57 16.44 3.09
C SER A 140 -5.35 15.16 3.92
N GLU A 141 -4.75 15.28 5.10
CA GLU A 141 -4.49 14.18 6.04
C GLU A 141 -4.74 14.65 7.47
N GLN A 142 -5.15 13.72 8.35
CA GLN A 142 -5.45 14.02 9.74
C GLN A 142 -4.21 14.46 10.51
N ARG A 143 -4.35 15.47 11.37
CA ARG A 143 -3.20 16.03 12.12
C ARG A 143 -2.64 15.04 13.12
N GLU A 144 -3.49 14.16 13.63
CA GLU A 144 -3.19 13.08 14.57
C GLU A 144 -2.18 12.10 13.98
N THR A 145 -2.20 11.90 12.66
CA THR A 145 -1.26 11.05 11.91
C THR A 145 0.19 11.50 12.10
N LEU A 146 0.44 12.77 12.43
CA LEU A 146 1.79 13.28 12.72
C LEU A 146 2.47 12.56 13.89
N ARG A 147 1.69 12.10 14.88
CA ARG A 147 2.21 11.34 16.01
C ARG A 147 2.86 10.04 15.53
N ASP A 148 2.17 9.30 14.67
CA ASP A 148 2.64 8.04 14.12
C ASP A 148 3.91 8.25 13.27
N VAL A 149 3.94 9.31 12.46
CA VAL A 149 5.10 9.68 11.64
C VAL A 149 6.33 9.95 12.51
N ILE A 150 6.18 10.73 13.58
CA ILE A 150 7.28 11.02 14.50
C ILE A 150 7.78 9.74 15.19
N ILE A 151 6.88 8.83 15.56
CA ILE A 151 7.24 7.54 16.16
C ILE A 151 8.03 6.68 15.16
N MET A 152 7.55 6.54 13.92
CA MET A 152 8.27 5.78 12.88
C MET A 152 9.66 6.36 12.63
N LEU A 153 9.80 7.69 12.53
CA LEU A 153 11.10 8.33 12.34
C LEU A 153 12.07 8.08 13.51
N ARG A 154 11.59 8.02 14.76
CA ARG A 154 12.46 7.73 15.93
C ARG A 154 13.05 6.34 15.91
N ASN A 155 12.43 5.39 15.22
CA ASN A 155 12.89 4.00 15.17
C ASN A 155 14.13 3.80 14.29
N THR A 156 14.64 4.84 13.64
CA THR A 156 15.81 4.77 12.76
C THR A 156 17.03 5.46 13.37
N SER A 157 18.20 4.85 13.25
CA SER A 157 19.48 5.43 13.68
C SER A 157 20.12 6.25 12.56
N ASN A 158 19.54 7.41 12.22
CA ASN A 158 20.09 8.34 11.22
C ASN A 158 20.16 9.78 11.77
N PRO A 159 21.32 10.47 11.72
CA PRO A 159 21.46 11.85 12.21
C PRO A 159 20.49 12.86 11.58
N GLN A 160 20.04 12.62 10.34
CA GLN A 160 19.10 13.52 9.64
C GLN A 160 17.71 13.58 10.30
N ILE A 161 17.36 12.57 11.09
CA ILE A 161 16.04 12.45 11.72
C ILE A 161 15.80 13.57 12.73
N GLU A 162 16.81 13.96 13.49
CA GLU A 162 16.67 14.99 14.52
C GLU A 162 16.18 16.31 13.92
N TYR A 163 16.72 16.68 12.76
CA TYR A 163 16.31 17.89 12.04
C TYR A 163 14.85 17.80 11.55
N ILE A 164 14.47 16.65 10.98
CA ILE A 164 13.12 16.42 10.46
C ILE A 164 12.10 16.45 11.61
N ILE A 165 12.35 15.69 12.68
CA ILE A 165 11.48 15.64 13.85
C ILE A 165 11.36 17.02 14.50
N ARG A 166 12.48 17.76 14.64
CA ARG A 166 12.45 19.13 15.19
C ARG A 166 11.53 20.05 14.38
N THR A 167 11.58 19.95 13.06
CA THR A 167 10.74 20.74 12.16
C THR A 167 9.26 20.38 12.33
N MET A 168 8.95 19.08 12.32
CA MET A 168 7.58 18.58 12.54
C MET A 168 7.02 18.98 13.91
N LYS A 169 7.82 18.87 14.97
CA LYS A 169 7.43 19.28 16.33
C LYS A 169 7.19 20.78 16.45
N LYS A 170 8.02 21.60 15.80
CA LYS A 170 7.81 23.06 15.77
C LYS A 170 6.46 23.38 15.15
N TRP A 171 6.17 22.83 13.98
CA TRP A 171 4.88 23.01 13.32
C TRP A 171 3.71 22.52 14.19
N ALA A 172 3.86 21.36 14.84
CA ALA A 172 2.84 20.81 15.73
C ALA A 172 2.52 21.76 16.89
N LYS A 173 3.55 22.33 17.53
CA LYS A 173 3.40 23.33 18.59
C LYS A 173 2.65 24.57 18.10
N ASP A 174 3.05 25.12 16.95
CA ASP A 174 2.46 26.32 16.38
C ASP A 174 0.97 26.10 15.97
N ASN A 175 0.58 24.85 15.73
CA ASN A 175 -0.77 24.45 15.30
C ASN A 175 -1.58 23.72 16.38
N MET A 176 -1.12 23.73 17.64
CA MET A 176 -1.79 23.07 18.79
C MET A 176 -2.04 21.57 18.59
N VAL A 177 -1.15 20.87 17.88
CA VAL A 177 -1.19 19.42 17.68
C VAL A 177 -0.32 18.74 18.73
N SER A 178 -0.90 17.82 19.49
CA SER A 178 -0.17 17.06 20.51
C SER A 178 0.68 15.96 19.86
N VAL A 179 2.00 16.00 20.07
CA VAL A 179 2.95 15.00 19.54
C VAL A 179 3.91 14.50 20.64
N PRO A 180 4.47 13.28 20.50
CA PRO A 180 5.39 12.69 21.49
C PRO A 180 6.76 13.37 21.57
#